data_AF-A0A1X7ECA4-F1
#
_entry.id   AF-A0A1X7ECA4-F1
#
_cell.length_a   1.000
_cell.length_b   1.000
_cell.length_c   1.000
_cell.angle_alpha   90.00
_cell.angle_beta   90.00
_cell.angle_gamma   90.00
#
_symmetry.space_group_name_H-M   'P 1'
#
loop_
_entity.id
_entity.type
_entity.pdbx_description
1 polymer ?
#
loop_
_entity_poly.entity_id
_entity_poly.type
_entity_poly.pdbx_seq_one_letter_code
_entity_poly.pdbx_strand_id
1 'polypeptide(L)' 'MASPQNYNKFIIIFNIIIFVFAVLLTVANIVNYQNTDNGLAFIILSILIAVASAVRIYKLFKKTK' A
#
# COMPACT_ATOMS: atom_id res chain seq x y z
N MET A 1 19.16 15.27 14.62
CA MET A 1 18.68 15.11 13.23
C MET A 1 18.70 13.62 12.92
N ALA A 2 17.56 13.02 12.55
CA ALA A 2 17.54 11.59 12.20
C ALA A 2 18.49 11.37 11.01
N SER A 3 19.35 10.34 11.08
CA SER A 3 20.23 10.03 9.95
C SER A 3 19.37 9.71 8.71
N PRO A 4 19.80 10.09 7.50
CA PRO A 4 19.06 9.82 6.26
C PRO A 4 18.66 8.34 6.10
N GLN A 5 19.45 7.45 6.68
CA GLN A 5 19.24 6.01 6.66
C GLN A 5 18.06 5.56 7.55
N ASN A 6 17.84 6.21 8.70
CA ASN A 6 16.69 5.94 9.57
C ASN A 6 15.38 6.45 8.94
N TYR A 7 15.45 7.56 8.22
CA TYR A 7 14.30 8.09 7.46
C TYR A 7 13.87 7.14 6.34
N ASN A 8 14.82 6.63 5.55
CA ASN A 8 14.52 5.67 4.48
C ASN A 8 13.92 4.35 5.03
N LYS A 9 14.45 3.83 6.15
CA LYS A 9 13.90 2.65 6.82
C LYS A 9 12.46 2.87 7.28
N PHE A 10 12.16 4.03 7.89
CA PHE A 10 10.80 4.37 8.30
C PHE A 10 9.85 4.41 7.10
N ILE A 11 10.24 5.06 5.99
CA ILE A 11 9.40 5.13 4.79
C ILE A 11 9.11 3.73 4.24
N ILE A 12 10.11 2.85 4.19
CA ILE A 12 9.90 1.48 3.70
C ILE A 12 8.87 0.76 4.56
N ILE A 13 9.03 0.79 5.89
CA ILE A 13 8.08 0.15 6.84
C ILE A 13 6.68 0.74 6.69
N PHE A 14 6.57 2.06 6.60
CA PHE A 14 5.29 2.74 6.42
C PHE A 14 4.58 2.28 5.13
N ASN A 15 5.29 2.24 4.00
CA ASN A 15 4.68 1.79 2.74
C ASN A 15 4.32 0.30 2.77
N ILE A 16 5.07 -0.55 3.50
CA ILE A 16 4.71 -1.96 3.69
C ILE A 16 3.38 -2.08 4.44
N ILE A 17 3.19 -1.30 5.52
CA ILE A 17 1.94 -1.29 6.29
C ILE A 17 0.77 -0.85 5.40
N ILE A 18 0.95 0.25 4.65
CA ILE A 18 -0.07 0.75 3.72
C ILE A 18 -0.38 -0.29 2.63
N PHE A 19 0.63 -0.99 2.11
CA PHE A 19 0.44 -2.05 1.14
C PHE A 19 -0.41 -3.20 1.69
N VAL A 20 -0.07 -3.71 2.87
CA VAL A 20 -0.82 -4.79 3.54
C VAL A 20 -2.26 -4.35 3.81
N PHE A 21 -2.45 -3.13 4.34
CA PHE A 21 -3.77 -2.56 4.56
C PHE A 21 -4.61 -2.50 3.28
N ALA A 22 -4.01 -2.02 2.18
CA ALA A 22 -4.67 -1.93 0.89
C ALA A 22 -5.09 -3.30 0.36
N VAL A 23 -4.22 -4.31 0.46
CA VAL A 23 -4.54 -5.69 0.06
C VAL A 23 -5.70 -6.25 0.88
N LEU A 24 -5.68 -6.07 2.21
CA LEU A 24 -6.77 -6.51 3.08
C LEU A 24 -8.09 -5.83 2.72
N LEU A 25 -8.05 -4.52 2.44
CA LEU A 25 -9.21 -3.76 2.01
C LEU A 25 -9.74 -4.26 0.65
N THR A 26 -8.87 -4.58 -0.31
CA THR A 26 -9.27 -5.17 -1.58
C THR A 26 -9.98 -6.50 -1.37
N VAL A 27 -9.39 -7.41 -0.57
CA VAL A 27 -10.00 -8.73 -0.27
C VAL A 27 -11.36 -8.57 0.43
N ALA A 28 -11.44 -7.69 1.44
CA ALA A 28 -12.69 -7.45 2.17
C ALA A 28 -13.81 -6.94 1.26
N ASN A 29 -13.50 -6.05 0.31
CA ASN A 29 -14.49 -5.54 -0.64
C ASN A 29 -14.84 -6.55 -1.73
N ILE A 30 -13.92 -7.44 -2.13
CA ILE A 30 -14.24 -8.55 -3.03
C ILE A 30 -15.19 -9.54 -2.36
N VAL A 31 -14.93 -9.90 -1.10
CA VAL A 31 -15.78 -10.83 -0.34
C VAL A 31 -17.17 -10.25 -0.08
N ASN A 32 -17.27 -8.94 0.18
CA ASN A 32 -18.54 -8.25 0.45
C ASN A 32 -19.09 -7.50 -0.77
N TYR A 33 -18.63 -7.84 -1.97
CA TYR A 33 -18.89 -7.08 -3.20
C TYR A 33 -20.39 -6.92 -3.49
N GLN A 34 -21.18 -7.96 -3.22
CA GLN A 34 -22.63 -7.96 -3.49
C GLN A 34 -23.44 -7.09 -2.52
N ASN A 35 -22.86 -6.70 -1.38
CA ASN A 35 -23.56 -5.99 -0.31
C ASN A 35 -23.31 -4.48 -0.32
N THR A 36 -22.55 -3.98 -1.30
CA THR A 36 -22.06 -2.60 -1.27
C THR A 36 -22.20 -1.95 -2.65
N ASP A 37 -23.08 -0.96 -2.78
CA ASP A 37 -23.25 -0.17 -4.01
C ASP A 37 -21.92 0.47 -4.48
N ASN A 38 -21.00 0.70 -3.54
CA ASN A 38 -19.68 1.29 -3.79
C ASN A 38 -18.53 0.26 -3.79
N GLY A 39 -18.80 -1.05 -3.77
CA GLY A 39 -17.79 -2.10 -3.65
C GLY A 39 -16.72 -2.04 -4.74
N LEU A 40 -17.12 -1.80 -6.00
CA LEU A 40 -16.20 -1.59 -7.13
C LEU A 40 -15.24 -0.42 -6.89
N ALA A 41 -15.77 0.72 -6.43
CA ALA A 41 -14.97 1.93 -6.23
C ALA A 41 -13.89 1.71 -5.16
N PHE A 42 -14.24 1.02 -4.06
CA PHE A 42 -13.27 0.69 -3.01
C PHE A 42 -12.25 -0.36 -3.45
N ILE A 43 -12.62 -1.33 -4.28
CA ILE A 43 -11.68 -2.28 -4.90
C ILE A 43 -10.67 -1.54 -5.77
N ILE A 44 -11.13 -0.66 -6.66
CA ILE A 44 -10.25 0.12 -7.55
C ILE A 44 -9.31 1.01 -6.71
N LEU A 45 -9.84 1.71 -5.72
CA LEU A 45 -9.06 2.58 -4.86
C LEU A 45 -7.99 1.81 -4.07
N SER A 46 -8.36 0.67 -3.49
CA SER A 46 -7.42 -0.17 -2.73
C SER A 46 -6.32 -0.76 -3.62
N ILE A 47 -6.63 -1.17 -4.85
CA ILE A 47 -5.62 -1.60 -5.82
C ILE A 47 -4.65 -0.46 -6.15
N LEU A 48 -5.15 0.75 -6.41
CA LEU A 48 -4.29 1.91 -6.70
C LEU A 48 -3.33 2.22 -5.54
N ILE A 49 -3.81 2.17 -4.30
CA ILE A 49 -2.99 2.37 -3.10
C ILE A 49 -1.93 1.27 -2.99
N ALA A 50 -2.30 0.01 -3.22
CA ALA A 50 -1.36 -1.11 -3.19
C ALA A 50 -0.25 -0.94 -4.24
N VAL A 51 -0.60 -0.62 -5.48
CA VAL A 51 0.37 -0.39 -6.56
C VAL A 51 1.30 0.79 -6.23
N ALA A 52 0.76 1.91 -5.74
CA ALA A 52 1.56 3.08 -5.39
C ALA A 52 2.58 2.79 -4.28
N SER A 53 2.15 2.07 -3.23
CA SER A 53 3.04 1.61 -2.16
C SER A 53 4.10 0.66 -2.66
N ALA A 54 3.74 -0.33 -3.49
CA ALA A 54 4.70 -1.28 -4.08
C ALA A 54 5.77 -0.56 -4.92
N VAL A 55 5.38 0.42 -5.74
CA VAL A 55 6.32 1.22 -6.54
C VAL A 55 7.27 2.03 -5.66
N ARG A 56 6.78 2.65 -4.56
CA ARG A 56 7.64 3.37 -3.61
C ARG A 56 8.63 2.45 -2.92
N ILE A 57 8.17 1.29 -2.45
CA ILE A 57 9.02 0.27 -1.84
C ILE A 57 10.12 -0.14 -2.82
N TYR A 58 9.76 -0.50 -4.06
CA TYR A 58 10.73 -0.88 -5.10
C TYR A 58 11.76 0.21 -5.37
N LYS A 59 11.33 1.48 -5.52
CA LYS A 59 12.24 2.61 -5.74
C LYS A 59 13.22 2.81 -4.59
N LEU A 60 12.76 2.64 -3.34
CA LEU A 60 13.61 2.79 -2.16
C LEU A 60 14.62 1.64 -2.02
N PHE A 61 14.20 0.41 -2.28
CA PHE A 61 15.11 -0.74 -2.30
C PHE A 61 16.15 -0.61 -3.42
N LYS A 62 15.75 -0.14 -4.62
CA LYS A 62 16.69 0.10 -5.73
C LYS A 62 17.71 1.20 -5.43
N LYS A 63 17.33 2.25 -4.70
CA LYS A 63 18.24 3.34 -4.30
C LYS A 63 19.17 2.98 -3.13
N THR A 64 18.87 1.90 -2.40
CA THR A 64 19.65 1.45 -1.24
C THR A 64 20.66 0.36 -1.63
N LYS A 65 20.52 -0.25 -2.81
CA LYS A 65 21.56 -1.06 -3.46
C LYS A 65 22.55 -0.16 -4.21
#